data_AF-A0A2W1F6L7-F1
#
_entry.id   AF-A0A2W1F6L7-F1
#
_cell.length_a   1.000
_cell.length_b   1.000
_cell.length_c   1.000
_cell.angle_alpha   90.00
_cell.angle_beta   90.00
_cell.angle_gamma   90.00
#
_symmetry.space_group_name_H-M   'P 1'
#
loop_
_entity.id
_entity.type
_entity.pdbx_description
1 polymer ?
#
loop_
_entity_poly.entity_id
_entity_poly.type
_entity_poly.pdbx_seq_one_letter_code
_entity_poly.pdbx_strand_id
1 'polypeptide(L)'
;MPLEAPPPVRHVSSTPMSSTSASAMLDKYLKNSEIHAHLHPDAMITPRGVTFNAQGGALGNPLMHHLRRVAAGLHGEHLEADLSLLDLHDDHHHHVADIAPEQRGEEPDTRKEHVDDGAHTDKEAKKKAKKERHLQRKREKAAPKLHHAA
;
A
#
# COMPACT_ATOMS: atom_id res chain seq x y z
N MET A 1 -7.05 8.34 -55.96
CA MET A 1 -6.55 8.62 -54.61
C MET A 1 -7.76 8.76 -53.69
N PRO A 2 -8.09 7.79 -52.83
CA PRO A 2 -9.18 7.97 -51.88
C PRO A 2 -8.79 9.07 -50.89
N LEU A 3 -9.66 10.05 -50.70
CA LEU A 3 -9.49 11.12 -49.72
C LEU A 3 -9.93 10.56 -48.35
N GLU A 4 -8.97 10.00 -47.61
CA GLU A 4 -9.17 9.54 -46.23
C GLU A 4 -9.49 10.77 -45.36
N ALA A 5 -10.70 10.84 -44.82
CA ALA A 5 -11.07 11.90 -43.89
C ALA A 5 -10.42 11.65 -42.52
N PRO A 6 -9.93 12.69 -41.82
CA PRO A 6 -9.31 12.51 -40.50
C PRO A 6 -10.33 11.93 -39.50
N PRO A 7 -9.84 11.16 -38.50
CA PRO A 7 -10.72 10.54 -37.50
C PRO A 7 -11.50 11.60 -36.72
N PRO A 8 -12.72 11.28 -36.25
CA PRO A 8 -13.54 12.22 -35.48
C PRO A 8 -12.83 12.65 -34.19
N VAL A 9 -12.68 13.96 -33.99
CA VAL A 9 -12.05 14.56 -32.80
C VAL A 9 -13.11 15.24 -31.95
N ARG A 10 -13.04 15.07 -30.62
CA ARG A 10 -13.90 15.77 -29.66
C ARG A 10 -13.05 16.54 -28.66
N HIS A 11 -13.25 17.86 -28.57
CA HIS A 11 -12.67 18.66 -27.50
C HIS A 11 -13.43 18.43 -26.19
N VAL A 12 -12.68 18.10 -25.13
CA VAL A 12 -13.21 17.98 -23.77
C VAL A 12 -12.61 19.12 -22.95
N SER A 13 -13.45 20.05 -22.49
CA SER A 13 -13.02 21.12 -21.58
C SER A 13 -13.08 20.65 -20.13
N SER A 14 -12.05 20.95 -19.35
CA SER A 14 -12.00 20.68 -17.91
C SER A 14 -12.28 21.94 -17.10
N THR A 15 -13.12 21.84 -16.08
CA THR A 15 -13.34 22.90 -15.08
C THR A 15 -12.45 22.65 -13.85
N PRO A 16 -11.64 23.63 -13.41
CA PRO A 16 -10.86 23.48 -12.18
C PRO A 16 -11.80 23.38 -10.96
N MET A 17 -11.38 22.60 -9.96
CA MET A 17 -12.11 22.42 -8.71
C MET A 17 -11.24 22.84 -7.52
N SER A 18 -11.87 23.34 -6.45
CA SER A 18 -11.15 23.71 -5.24
C SER A 18 -10.71 22.48 -4.45
N SER A 19 -9.58 22.58 -3.72
CA SER A 19 -9.05 21.50 -2.89
C SER A 19 -10.05 21.05 -1.82
N THR A 20 -10.75 21.98 -1.17
CA THR A 20 -11.79 21.69 -0.17
C THR A 20 -12.97 20.91 -0.76
N SER A 21 -13.39 21.25 -1.99
CA SER A 21 -14.48 20.50 -2.63
C SER A 21 -14.00 19.11 -3.06
N ALA A 22 -12.76 18.99 -3.53
CA ALA A 22 -12.16 17.73 -3.92
C ALA A 22 -12.00 16.79 -2.71
N SER A 23 -11.51 17.29 -1.58
CA SER A 23 -11.35 16.48 -0.36
C SER A 23 -12.69 15.97 0.17
N ALA A 24 -13.72 16.83 0.24
CA ALA A 24 -15.06 16.42 0.65
C ALA A 24 -15.67 15.34 -0.26
N MET A 25 -15.43 15.44 -1.58
CA MET A 25 -15.90 14.45 -2.54
C MET A 25 -15.17 13.11 -2.38
N LEU A 26 -13.84 13.17 -2.21
CA LEU A 26 -12.99 12.00 -2.04
C LEU A 26 -13.29 11.26 -0.73
N ASP A 27 -13.43 11.98 0.38
CA ASP A 27 -13.79 11.41 1.68
C ASP A 27 -15.15 10.71 1.64
N LYS A 28 -16.12 11.33 0.95
CA LYS A 28 -17.45 10.72 0.75
C LYS A 28 -17.34 9.44 -0.10
N TYR A 29 -16.54 9.47 -1.16
CA TYR A 29 -16.32 8.31 -2.01
C TYR A 29 -15.67 7.17 -1.23
N LEU A 30 -14.58 7.43 -0.50
CA LEU A 30 -13.88 6.42 0.30
C LEU A 30 -14.82 5.73 1.28
N LYS A 31 -15.57 6.50 2.08
CA LYS A 31 -16.56 5.96 3.04
C LYS A 31 -17.63 5.09 2.37
N ASN A 32 -18.15 5.55 1.22
CA ASN A 32 -19.19 4.81 0.50
C ASN A 32 -18.65 3.53 -0.13
N SER A 33 -17.43 3.57 -0.67
CA SER A 33 -16.80 2.43 -1.35
C SER A 33 -16.49 1.27 -0.41
N GLU A 34 -16.22 1.54 0.88
CA GLU A 34 -16.02 0.50 1.90
C GLU A 34 -17.31 -0.24 2.27
N ILE A 35 -18.46 0.43 2.12
CA ILE A 35 -19.77 -0.13 2.50
C ILE A 35 -20.44 -0.77 1.28
N HIS A 36 -20.22 -0.21 0.10
CA HIS A 36 -20.97 -0.54 -1.11
C HIS A 36 -20.06 -1.08 -2.20
N ALA A 37 -20.15 -2.39 -2.43
CA ALA A 37 -19.41 -3.06 -3.49
C ALA A 37 -19.57 -2.39 -4.86
N HIS A 38 -20.76 -1.88 -5.19
CA HIS A 38 -21.02 -1.24 -6.48
C HIS A 38 -20.32 0.13 -6.67
N LEU A 39 -19.74 0.70 -5.62
CA LEU A 39 -18.95 1.92 -5.66
C LEU A 39 -17.44 1.64 -5.54
N HIS A 40 -17.04 0.38 -5.45
CA HIS A 40 -15.64 -0.02 -5.34
C HIS A 40 -15.02 -0.13 -6.74
N PRO A 41 -13.77 0.32 -6.96
CA PRO A 41 -13.18 0.35 -8.30
C PRO A 41 -12.91 -1.02 -8.93
N ASP A 42 -12.76 -2.07 -8.11
CA ASP A 42 -12.55 -3.45 -8.59
C ASP A 42 -13.73 -4.39 -8.33
N ALA A 43 -14.92 -3.80 -8.16
CA ALA A 43 -16.14 -4.55 -7.94
C ALA A 43 -16.36 -5.61 -9.03
N MET A 44 -16.65 -6.84 -8.61
CA MET A 44 -16.95 -7.93 -9.53
C MET A 44 -18.45 -8.01 -9.79
N ILE A 45 -18.83 -8.05 -11.06
CA ILE A 45 -20.20 -8.30 -11.49
C ILE A 45 -20.37 -9.82 -11.61
N THR A 46 -21.20 -10.41 -10.77
CA THR A 46 -21.55 -11.83 -10.79
C THR A 46 -23.03 -12.01 -11.13
N PRO A 47 -23.48 -13.21 -11.55
CA PRO A 47 -24.90 -13.49 -11.78
C PRO A 47 -25.79 -13.27 -10.54
N ARG A 48 -25.22 -13.27 -9.33
CA ARG A 48 -25.93 -13.00 -8.07
C ARG A 48 -25.95 -11.52 -7.70
N GLY A 49 -25.19 -10.68 -8.39
CA GLY A 49 -25.09 -9.25 -8.12
C GLY A 49 -23.64 -8.75 -8.10
N VAL A 50 -23.48 -7.48 -7.70
CA VAL A 50 -22.18 -6.83 -7.58
C VAL A 50 -21.58 -7.13 -6.20
N THR A 51 -20.37 -7.69 -6.19
CA THR A 51 -19.65 -8.06 -4.97
C THR A 51 -18.26 -7.44 -4.96
N PHE A 52 -17.66 -7.31 -3.79
CA PHE A 52 -16.24 -6.99 -3.70
C PHE A 52 -15.40 -8.09 -4.36
N ASN A 53 -14.21 -7.76 -4.82
CA ASN A 53 -13.27 -8.75 -5.28
C ASN A 53 -12.88 -9.72 -4.13
N ALA A 54 -12.55 -10.96 -4.48
CA ALA A 54 -12.17 -11.95 -3.47
C ALA A 54 -10.77 -11.70 -2.88
N GLN A 55 -9.88 -11.07 -3.65
CA GLN A 55 -8.48 -10.83 -3.25
C GLN A 55 -8.30 -9.59 -2.36
N GLY A 56 -9.13 -8.56 -2.52
CA GLY A 56 -8.96 -7.24 -1.90
C GLY A 56 -10.05 -6.83 -0.92
N GLY A 57 -11.25 -7.41 -1.02
CA GLY A 57 -12.39 -7.08 -0.17
C GLY A 57 -12.76 -5.59 -0.23
N ALA A 58 -13.35 -5.09 0.86
CA ALA A 58 -13.81 -3.70 0.94
C ALA A 58 -12.71 -2.65 1.13
N LEU A 59 -11.53 -3.08 1.60
CA LEU A 59 -10.42 -2.17 1.90
C LEU A 59 -9.39 -2.08 0.76
N GLY A 60 -9.34 -3.12 -0.09
CA GLY A 60 -8.12 -3.49 -0.78
C GLY A 60 -8.18 -3.41 -2.29
N ASN A 61 -7.50 -2.37 -2.79
CA ASN A 61 -6.88 -2.28 -4.11
C ASN A 61 -5.72 -1.28 -3.95
N PRO A 62 -4.57 -1.42 -4.63
CA PRO A 62 -3.58 -0.36 -4.74
C PRO A 62 -4.19 1.03 -5.02
N LEU A 63 -5.23 1.08 -5.86
CA LEU A 63 -5.96 2.32 -6.16
C LEU A 63 -6.65 2.91 -4.92
N MET A 64 -7.34 2.10 -4.11
CA MET A 64 -7.97 2.56 -2.88
C MET A 64 -6.94 3.04 -1.86
N HIS A 65 -5.78 2.40 -1.80
CA HIS A 65 -4.66 2.87 -1.00
C HIS A 65 -4.16 4.26 -1.48
N HIS A 66 -3.95 4.44 -2.78
CA HIS A 66 -3.54 5.73 -3.35
C HIS A 66 -4.56 6.84 -3.07
N LEU A 67 -5.86 6.54 -3.21
CA LEU A 67 -6.91 7.52 -2.92
C LEU A 67 -6.90 7.97 -1.46
N ARG A 68 -6.61 7.07 -0.51
CA ARG A 68 -6.42 7.46 0.91
C ARG A 68 -5.20 8.37 1.09
N ARG A 69 -4.09 8.09 0.39
CA ARG A 69 -2.90 8.96 0.43
C ARG A 69 -3.16 10.33 -0.18
N VAL A 70 -3.89 10.38 -1.29
CA VAL A 70 -4.31 11.64 -1.91
C VAL A 70 -5.24 12.42 -0.97
N ALA A 71 -6.18 11.75 -0.29
CA ALA A 71 -7.05 12.39 0.69
C ALA A 71 -6.24 13.04 1.81
N ALA A 72 -5.31 12.30 2.43
CA ALA A 72 -4.40 12.82 3.44
C ALA A 72 -3.57 14.00 2.93
N GLY A 73 -3.02 13.92 1.70
CA GLY A 73 -2.29 15.03 1.07
C GLY A 73 -3.16 16.27 0.82
N LEU A 74 -4.44 16.10 0.44
CA LEU A 74 -5.39 17.20 0.29
C LEU A 74 -5.74 17.87 1.64
N HIS A 75 -5.63 17.13 2.75
CA HIS A 75 -5.78 17.67 4.12
C HIS A 75 -4.49 18.31 4.66
N GLY A 76 -3.39 18.25 3.91
CA GLY A 76 -2.10 18.83 4.29
C GLY A 76 -1.19 17.88 5.08
N GLU A 77 -1.52 16.60 5.18
CA GLU A 77 -0.66 15.60 5.80
C GLU A 77 0.48 15.20 4.87
N HIS A 78 1.72 15.21 5.38
CA HIS A 78 2.88 14.73 4.63
C HIS A 78 3.02 13.21 4.82
N LEU A 79 2.85 12.47 3.73
CA LEU A 79 3.03 11.03 3.69
C LEU A 79 4.32 10.69 2.96
N GLU A 80 5.19 9.95 3.64
CA GLU A 80 6.40 9.40 3.04
C GLU A 80 6.10 8.58 1.77
N ALA A 81 7.09 8.49 0.89
CA ALA A 81 6.97 7.66 -0.30
C ALA A 81 6.82 6.19 0.09
N ASP A 82 5.64 5.61 -0.18
CA ASP A 82 5.42 4.18 0.00
C ASP A 82 6.19 3.36 -1.04
N LEU A 83 7.31 2.79 -0.63
CA LEU A 83 8.15 1.91 -1.45
C LEU A 83 7.60 0.48 -1.57
N SER A 84 6.61 0.09 -0.75
CA SER A 84 6.00 -1.25 -0.84
C SER A 84 5.23 -1.45 -2.15
N LEU A 85 4.89 -0.36 -2.82
CA LEU A 85 4.22 -0.37 -4.13
C LEU A 85 5.19 -0.61 -5.30
N LEU A 86 6.46 -0.24 -5.14
CA LEU A 86 7.49 -0.46 -6.17
C LEU A 86 7.87 -1.95 -6.25
N ASP A 87 7.75 -2.68 -5.16
CA ASP A 87 8.06 -4.11 -5.05
C ASP A 87 7.02 -5.02 -5.73
N LEU A 88 5.88 -4.47 -6.19
CA LEU A 88 4.79 -5.22 -6.82
C LEU A 88 4.82 -5.23 -8.36
N HIS A 89 5.81 -4.60 -9.00
CA HIS A 89 5.86 -4.43 -10.46
C HIS A 89 7.04 -5.14 -11.17
N ASP A 90 7.71 -6.08 -10.52
CA ASP A 90 8.99 -6.65 -11.01
C ASP A 90 8.87 -7.69 -12.16
N ASP A 91 7.75 -7.72 -12.89
CA ASP A 91 7.57 -8.61 -14.05
C ASP A 91 7.30 -7.91 -15.39
N HIS A 92 7.24 -6.57 -15.47
CA HIS A 92 7.13 -5.89 -16.77
C HIS A 92 7.97 -4.61 -16.88
N HIS A 93 9.15 -4.77 -17.48
CA HIS A 93 10.01 -3.71 -18.02
C HIS A 93 9.23 -2.60 -18.73
N HIS A 94 9.25 -1.38 -18.21
CA HIS A 94 9.24 -0.16 -19.03
C HIS A 94 10.22 0.87 -18.47
N HIS A 95 11.24 1.15 -19.28
CA HIS A 95 12.22 2.21 -19.08
C HIS A 95 11.54 3.56 -18.91
N VAL A 96 11.75 4.20 -17.76
CA VAL A 96 11.79 5.65 -17.71
C VAL A 96 13.18 6.04 -17.20
N ALA A 97 14.10 6.12 -18.17
CA ALA A 97 15.34 6.84 -17.98
C ALA A 97 15.02 8.35 -17.86
N ASP A 98 15.78 9.01 -17.01
CA ASP A 98 16.05 10.44 -16.99
C ASP A 98 14.93 11.40 -16.56
N ILE A 99 14.76 11.55 -15.23
CA ILE A 99 14.50 12.86 -14.64
C ILE A 99 15.44 13.05 -13.45
N ALA A 100 16.59 13.66 -13.71
CA ALA A 100 17.49 14.17 -12.69
C ALA A 100 16.99 15.54 -12.20
N PRO A 101 16.92 15.79 -10.87
CA PRO A 101 16.95 17.15 -10.34
C PRO A 101 18.38 17.48 -9.91
N GLU A 102 19.04 18.30 -10.72
CA GLU A 102 20.24 19.03 -10.37
C GLU A 102 19.87 20.15 -9.39
N GLN A 103 20.30 20.07 -8.13
CA GLN A 103 20.33 21.23 -7.23
C GLN A 103 21.64 21.31 -6.46
N ARG A 104 22.17 22.53 -6.51
CA ARG A 104 23.53 22.98 -6.23
C ARG A 104 23.57 23.60 -4.83
N GLY A 105 24.45 23.09 -3.98
CA GLY A 105 25.21 23.82 -2.95
C GLY A 105 24.47 24.33 -1.70
N GLU A 106 24.88 23.83 -0.53
CA GLU A 106 25.44 24.60 0.60
C GLU A 106 25.67 23.66 1.81
N GLU A 107 26.93 23.46 2.21
CA GLU A 107 27.25 22.99 3.57
C GLU A 107 27.21 24.20 4.53
N PRO A 108 26.78 24.00 5.79
CA PRO A 108 27.81 23.88 6.83
C PRO A 108 27.52 22.90 7.98
N ASP A 109 28.63 22.36 8.48
CA ASP A 109 28.92 21.67 9.73
C ASP A 109 28.21 22.22 10.98
N THR A 110 27.44 21.37 11.68
CA THR A 110 27.40 21.38 13.15
C THR A 110 27.26 19.96 13.73
N ARG A 111 28.19 19.66 14.65
CA ARG A 111 28.31 18.50 15.55
C ARG A 111 27.06 18.17 16.41
N LYS A 112 26.85 16.84 16.59
CA LYS A 112 26.21 16.10 17.71
C LYS A 112 24.67 16.35 17.84
N GLU A 113 23.80 15.38 18.07
CA GLU A 113 23.84 14.28 19.03
C GLU A 113 23.06 13.05 18.56
N HIS A 114 23.48 11.91 19.09
CA HIS A 114 22.92 10.59 18.95
C HIS A 114 21.72 10.47 19.90
N VAL A 115 20.51 10.26 19.39
CA VAL A 115 19.38 9.72 20.18
C VAL A 115 18.62 8.71 19.32
N ASP A 116 18.99 7.45 19.52
CA ASP A 116 18.35 6.27 18.97
C ASP A 116 17.33 5.79 20.02
N ASP A 117 16.09 6.25 19.92
CA ASP A 117 15.02 5.82 20.83
C ASP A 117 13.86 5.25 20.02
N GLY A 118 13.74 3.91 20.03
CA GLY A 118 12.45 3.28 19.74
C GLY A 118 12.39 1.85 19.23
N ALA A 119 13.50 1.16 18.92
CA ALA A 119 13.43 -0.11 18.18
C ALA A 119 14.20 -1.30 18.79
N HIS A 120 14.53 -1.28 20.08
CA HIS A 120 15.41 -2.30 20.68
C HIS A 120 14.77 -3.31 21.64
N THR A 121 13.48 -3.20 21.99
CA THR A 121 12.89 -4.07 23.02
C THR A 121 12.31 -5.40 22.52
N ASP A 122 12.08 -5.59 21.21
CA ASP A 122 11.35 -6.79 20.71
C ASP A 122 12.28 -7.91 20.17
N LYS A 123 13.55 -7.59 19.88
CA LYS A 123 14.51 -8.59 19.36
C LYS A 123 14.92 -9.62 20.42
N GLU A 124 15.00 -9.22 21.68
CA GLU A 124 15.43 -10.11 22.77
C GLU A 124 14.33 -11.09 23.19
N ALA A 125 13.07 -10.63 23.23
CA ALA A 125 11.90 -11.47 23.48
C ALA A 125 11.76 -12.59 22.42
N LYS A 126 11.91 -12.22 21.13
CA LYS A 126 11.82 -13.17 20.02
C LYS A 126 12.94 -14.23 20.03
N LYS A 127 14.16 -13.84 20.44
CA LYS A 127 15.30 -14.77 20.57
C LYS A 127 15.12 -15.74 21.74
N LYS A 128 14.57 -15.27 22.87
CA LYS A 128 14.28 -16.11 24.05
C LYS A 128 13.16 -17.12 23.76
N ALA A 129 12.07 -16.69 23.13
CA ALA A 129 10.96 -17.57 22.76
C ALA A 129 11.36 -18.67 21.78
N LYS A 130 12.22 -18.36 20.79
CA LYS A 130 12.71 -19.37 19.83
C LYS A 130 13.62 -20.41 20.50
N LYS A 131 14.45 -19.99 21.46
CA LYS A 131 15.35 -20.88 22.21
C LYS A 131 14.57 -21.80 23.16
N GLU A 132 13.55 -21.28 23.83
CA GLU A 132 12.70 -22.04 24.75
C GLU A 132 11.88 -23.12 24.03
N ARG A 133 11.22 -22.76 22.92
CA ARG A 133 10.47 -23.71 22.10
C ARG A 133 11.35 -24.85 21.56
N HIS A 134 12.59 -24.55 21.21
CA HIS A 134 13.54 -25.58 20.75
C HIS A 134 13.96 -26.51 21.90
N LEU A 135 14.17 -25.98 23.10
CA LEU A 135 14.52 -26.78 24.27
C LEU A 135 13.37 -27.69 24.71
N GLN A 136 12.12 -27.21 24.63
CA GLN A 136 10.93 -27.99 24.96
C GLN A 136 10.70 -29.13 23.97
N ARG A 137 10.86 -28.88 22.67
CA ARG A 137 10.86 -29.94 21.64
C ARG A 137 11.95 -30.98 21.86
N LYS A 138 13.15 -30.57 22.30
CA LYS A 138 14.23 -31.50 22.63
C LYS A 138 13.91 -32.35 23.86
N ARG A 139 13.21 -31.77 24.85
CA ARG A 139 12.81 -32.46 26.09
C ARG A 139 11.65 -33.44 25.84
N GLU A 140 10.67 -33.08 25.01
CA GLU A 140 9.57 -33.97 24.60
C GLU A 140 10.07 -35.16 23.77
N LYS A 141 11.06 -34.94 22.90
CA LYS A 141 11.65 -36.02 22.09
C LYS A 141 12.55 -36.96 22.90
N ALA A 142 13.00 -36.54 24.09
CA ALA A 142 13.79 -37.34 25.01
C ALA A 142 12.94 -38.03 26.11
N ALA A 143 11.63 -37.75 26.18
CA ALA A 143 10.75 -38.43 27.10
C ALA A 143 10.43 -39.85 26.56
N PRO A 144 10.73 -40.93 27.31
CA PRO A 144 10.37 -42.28 26.90
C PRO A 144 8.83 -42.39 26.86
N LYS A 145 8.29 -42.86 25.73
CA LYS A 145 6.89 -43.26 25.61
C LYS A 145 6.64 -44.35 26.65
N LEU A 146 5.90 -44.03 27.71
CA LEU A 146 5.30 -45.04 28.57
C LEU A 146 4.35 -45.86 27.69
N HIS A 147 4.77 -47.09 27.40
CA HIS A 147 3.93 -48.11 26.81
C HIS A 147 2.72 -48.32 27.72
N HIS A 148 1.53 -48.07 27.18
CA HIS A 148 0.29 -48.61 27.73
C HIS A 148 0.37 -50.13 27.52
N ALA A 149 0.70 -50.87 28.58
CA ALA A 149 0.51 -52.31 28.61
C ALA A 149 -0.99 -52.60 28.76
N ALA A 150 -1.40 -53.65 28.06
CA ALA A 150 -2.76 -54.20 28.02
C ALA A 150 -3.15 -54.87 29.35
#